data_AF-A0AAW6NB35-F1
#
_entry.id   AF-A0AAW6NB35-F1
#
_cell.length_a   1.000
_cell.length_b   1.000
_cell.length_c   1.000
_cell.angle_alpha   90.00
_cell.angle_beta   90.00
_cell.angle_gamma   90.00
#
_symmetry.space_group_name_H-M   'P 1'
#
loop_
_entity.id
_entity.type
_entity.pdbx_description
1 polymer ?
#
loop_
_entity_poly.entity_id
_entity_poly.type
_entity_poly.pdbx_seq_one_letter_code
_entity_poly.pdbx_strand_id
1 'polypeptide(L)'
;MPATAWIGPAIIAALVTGLLGLLRDWLQSRKSSREERKRTALRDERRQKVSAALLAEIAAFEEAFVEQDLQRNSEEISARFAGDPNFKPVLFRQKWDFIYEQLVPDLGLLGPERLVPVVQFYGQLARVSTMIEDMRSDSFGRDLSVERKQAIYADYIGMVLRATQDACAAREALSDVIDKG
;
A
#
# COMPACT_ATOMS: atom_id res chain seq x y z
N MET A 1 68.86 -41.74 28.11
CA MET A 1 68.85 -40.67 27.08
C MET A 1 67.42 -40.51 26.60
N PRO A 2 66.72 -39.38 26.82
CA PRO A 2 65.34 -39.26 26.38
C PRO A 2 65.31 -38.95 24.89
N ALA A 3 64.53 -39.74 24.14
CA ALA A 3 64.23 -39.48 22.74
C ALA A 3 63.43 -38.17 22.66
N THR A 4 64.05 -37.11 22.14
CA THR A 4 63.34 -35.92 21.70
C THR A 4 62.45 -36.35 20.54
N ALA A 5 61.18 -36.61 20.83
CA ALA A 5 60.16 -36.86 19.82
C ALA A 5 60.13 -35.66 18.87
N TRP A 6 60.76 -35.82 17.70
CA TRP A 6 60.64 -34.88 16.59
C TRP A 6 59.20 -34.96 16.11
N ILE A 7 58.33 -34.13 16.70
CA ILE A 7 57.02 -33.86 16.14
C ILE A 7 57.30 -33.22 14.78
N GLY A 8 57.08 -33.99 13.71
CA GLY A 8 57.44 -33.58 12.36
C GLY A 8 56.79 -32.23 11.99
N PRO A 9 57.48 -31.36 11.24
CA PRO A 9 56.97 -30.03 10.84
C PRO A 9 55.57 -30.05 10.24
N ALA A 10 55.18 -31.14 9.57
CA ALA A 10 53.86 -31.34 9.00
C ALA A 10 52.72 -31.42 10.03
N ILE A 11 52.96 -32.00 11.21
CA ILE A 11 51.96 -32.12 12.28
C ILE A 11 51.69 -30.73 12.88
N ILE A 12 52.75 -29.96 13.11
CA ILE A 12 52.66 -28.59 13.61
C ILE A 12 51.95 -27.71 12.58
N ALA A 13 52.29 -27.85 11.29
CA ALA A 13 51.63 -27.11 10.22
C ALA A 13 50.13 -27.44 10.10
N ALA A 14 49.74 -28.71 10.22
CA ALA A 14 48.33 -29.12 10.19
C ALA A 14 47.53 -28.54 11.37
N LEU A 15 48.10 -28.53 12.58
CA LEU A 15 47.48 -27.92 13.76
C LEU A 15 47.30 -26.41 13.60
N VAL A 16 48.34 -25.71 13.13
CA VAL A 16 48.28 -24.26 12.90
C VAL A 16 47.27 -23.92 11.81
N THR A 17 47.23 -24.69 10.73
CA THR A 17 46.30 -24.48 9.61
C THR A 17 44.85 -24.74 10.04
N GLY A 18 44.59 -25.80 10.81
CA GLY A 18 43.27 -26.09 11.36
C GLY A 18 42.77 -25.00 12.31
N LEU A 19 43.66 -24.50 13.20
CA LEU A 19 43.32 -23.45 14.15
C LEU A 19 43.03 -22.11 13.44
N LEU A 20 43.85 -21.73 12.46
CA LEU A 20 43.63 -20.52 11.65
C LEU A 20 42.35 -20.61 10.81
N GLY A 21 42.01 -21.80 10.30
CA GLY A 21 40.76 -22.05 9.59
C GLY A 21 39.54 -21.77 10.45
N LEU A 22 39.51 -22.29 11.68
CA LEU A 22 38.42 -22.07 12.64
C LEU A 22 38.27 -20.60 13.06
N LEU A 23 39.39 -19.90 13.30
CA LEU A 23 39.37 -18.46 13.61
C LEU A 23 38.80 -17.64 12.45
N ARG A 24 39.18 -17.98 11.22
CA ARG A 24 38.69 -17.30 10.01
C ARG A 24 37.18 -17.52 9.84
N ASP A 25 36.71 -18.74 10.02
CA ASP A 25 35.30 -19.10 9.85
C ASP A 25 34.41 -18.43 10.91
N TRP A 26 34.88 -18.36 12.17
CA TRP A 26 34.20 -17.61 13.23
C TRP A 26 34.15 -16.10 12.95
N LEU A 27 35.23 -15.50 12.43
CA LEU A 27 35.26 -14.09 12.04
C LEU A 27 34.31 -13.80 10.86
N GLN A 28 34.26 -14.71 9.88
CA GLN A 28 33.37 -14.61 8.72
C GLN A 28 31.91 -14.77 9.13
N SER A 29 31.58 -15.75 9.96
CA SER A 29 30.24 -15.95 10.52
C SER A 29 29.75 -14.73 11.32
N ARG A 30 30.63 -14.05 12.06
CA ARG A 30 30.28 -12.82 12.77
C ARG A 30 29.99 -11.63 11.84
N LYS A 31 30.70 -11.54 10.71
CA LYS A 31 30.47 -10.49 9.71
C LYS A 31 29.19 -10.73 8.93
N SER A 32 28.96 -11.95 8.43
CA SER A 32 27.73 -12.31 7.72
C SER A 32 26.49 -12.09 8.59
N SER A 33 26.53 -12.50 9.86
CA SER A 33 25.44 -12.28 10.81
C SER A 33 25.11 -10.80 11.02
N ARG A 34 26.11 -9.91 10.94
CA ARG A 34 25.91 -8.47 11.13
C ARG A 34 25.35 -7.80 9.87
N GLU A 35 25.77 -8.25 8.70
CA GLU A 35 25.28 -7.76 7.42
C GLU A 35 23.83 -8.18 7.16
N GLU A 36 23.48 -9.42 7.49
CA GLU A 36 22.11 -9.91 7.40
C GLU A 36 21.17 -9.12 8.31
N ARG A 37 21.55 -8.89 9.58
CA ARG A 37 20.77 -8.06 10.51
C ARG A 37 20.56 -6.64 10.02
N LYS A 38 21.57 -6.04 9.38
CA LYS A 38 21.43 -4.70 8.79
C LYS A 38 20.47 -4.72 7.60
N ARG A 39 20.55 -5.75 6.75
CA ARG A 39 19.64 -5.89 5.60
C ARG A 39 18.20 -6.08 6.05
N THR A 40 17.94 -6.90 7.07
CA THR A 40 16.58 -7.08 7.61
C THR A 40 16.07 -5.78 8.23
N ALA A 41 16.88 -5.10 9.05
CA ALA A 41 16.51 -3.82 9.65
C ALA A 41 16.17 -2.74 8.61
N LEU A 42 16.97 -2.63 7.54
CA LEU A 42 16.69 -1.68 6.46
C LEU A 42 15.42 -2.03 5.68
N ARG A 43 15.12 -3.32 5.49
CA ARG A 43 13.87 -3.76 4.86
C ARG A 43 12.66 -3.45 5.74
N ASP A 44 12.79 -3.66 7.05
CA ASP A 44 11.73 -3.36 8.02
C ASP A 44 11.46 -1.85 8.10
N GLU A 45 12.50 -1.03 8.15
CA GLU A 45 12.39 0.44 8.13
C GLU A 45 11.71 0.93 6.84
N ARG A 46 12.10 0.38 5.68
CA ARG A 46 11.44 0.71 4.41
C ARG A 46 9.97 0.31 4.40
N ARG A 47 9.66 -0.90 4.89
CA ARG A 47 8.27 -1.37 5.01
C ARG A 47 7.44 -0.42 5.88
N GLN A 48 7.96 0.00 7.03
CA GLN A 48 7.28 0.96 7.90
C GLN A 48 7.04 2.31 7.21
N LYS A 49 8.04 2.84 6.48
CA LYS A 49 7.89 4.09 5.73
C LYS A 49 6.84 4.00 4.63
N VAL A 50 6.82 2.90 3.88
CA VAL A 50 5.79 2.63 2.86
C VAL A 50 4.42 2.55 3.51
N SER A 51 4.27 1.79 4.59
CA SER A 51 3.00 1.68 5.32
C SER A 51 2.52 3.03 5.85
N ALA A 52 3.41 3.82 6.45
CA ALA A 52 3.07 5.13 6.99
C ALA A 52 2.67 6.12 5.89
N ALA A 53 3.38 6.12 4.76
CA ALA A 53 3.05 6.98 3.63
C ALA A 53 1.68 6.64 3.02
N LEU A 54 1.39 5.35 2.83
CA LEU A 54 0.09 4.90 2.33
C LEU A 54 -1.03 5.20 3.33
N LEU A 55 -0.79 5.03 4.63
CA LEU A 55 -1.76 5.40 5.67
C LEU A 55 -2.09 6.89 5.66
N ALA A 56 -1.08 7.75 5.45
CA ALA A 56 -1.29 9.19 5.34
C ALA A 56 -2.16 9.55 4.13
N GLU A 57 -1.95 8.90 2.97
CA GLU A 57 -2.79 9.10 1.79
C GLU A 57 -4.23 8.61 2.02
N ILE A 58 -4.40 7.42 2.62
CA ILE A 58 -5.72 6.87 2.95
C ILE A 58 -6.47 7.78 3.94
N ALA A 59 -5.79 8.30 4.96
CA ALA A 59 -6.39 9.20 5.93
C ALA A 59 -6.84 10.52 5.28
N ALA A 60 -6.03 11.07 4.37
CA ALA A 60 -6.39 12.28 3.62
C ALA A 60 -7.61 12.05 2.71
N PHE A 61 -7.74 10.85 2.13
CA PHE A 61 -8.95 10.44 1.41
C PHE A 61 -10.16 10.40 2.37
N GLU A 62 -10.06 9.70 3.50
CA GLU A 62 -11.17 9.58 4.45
C GLU A 62 -11.67 10.95 4.95
N GLU A 63 -10.76 11.86 5.29
CA GLU A 63 -11.09 13.22 5.74
C GLU A 63 -11.91 14.00 4.71
N ALA A 64 -11.53 13.92 3.44
CA ALA A 64 -12.24 14.60 2.37
C ALA A 64 -13.67 14.09 2.15
N PHE A 65 -13.94 12.83 2.51
CA PHE A 65 -15.27 12.23 2.40
C PHE A 65 -16.14 12.43 3.64
N VAL A 66 -15.54 12.55 4.83
CA VAL A 66 -16.29 12.92 6.07
C VAL A 66 -16.95 14.29 5.93
N GLU A 67 -16.33 15.21 5.18
CA GLU A 67 -16.91 16.53 4.91
C GLU A 67 -18.09 16.51 3.92
N GLN A 68 -18.20 15.45 3.12
CA GLN A 68 -19.28 15.29 2.13
C GLN A 68 -20.32 14.32 2.69
N ASP A 69 -21.44 14.83 3.21
CA ASP A 69 -22.60 13.99 3.60
C ASP A 69 -23.22 13.36 2.35
N LEU A 70 -22.61 12.28 1.85
CA LEU A 70 -22.88 11.67 0.54
C LEU A 70 -24.33 11.19 0.41
N GLN A 71 -24.91 10.68 1.49
CA GLN A 71 -26.29 10.19 1.51
C GLN A 71 -27.28 11.35 1.40
N ARG A 72 -27.11 12.38 2.24
CA ARG A 72 -27.94 13.58 2.17
C ARG A 72 -27.83 14.28 0.82
N ASN A 73 -26.62 14.38 0.29
CA ASN A 73 -26.37 14.94 -1.05
C ASN A 73 -27.06 14.12 -2.16
N SER A 74 -27.20 12.80 -1.99
CA SER A 74 -27.84 11.94 -3.00
C SER A 74 -29.35 12.20 -3.15
N GLU A 75 -30.04 12.42 -2.04
CA GLU A 75 -31.48 12.72 -2.04
C GLU A 75 -31.75 14.12 -2.62
N GLU A 76 -30.94 15.11 -2.22
CA GLU A 76 -31.03 16.47 -2.74
C GLU A 76 -30.73 16.51 -4.25
N ILE A 77 -29.74 15.76 -4.73
CA ILE A 77 -29.40 15.67 -6.15
C ILE A 77 -30.49 14.94 -6.94
N SER A 78 -31.10 13.90 -6.37
CA SER A 78 -32.22 13.19 -6.99
C SER A 78 -33.43 14.10 -7.17
N ALA A 79 -33.74 14.93 -6.17
CA ALA A 79 -34.79 15.94 -6.26
C ALA A 79 -34.49 17.01 -7.33
N ARG A 80 -33.23 17.43 -7.48
CA ARG A 80 -32.81 18.36 -8.54
C ARG A 80 -32.96 17.76 -9.94
N PHE A 81 -32.62 16.48 -10.12
CA PHE A 81 -32.86 15.78 -11.39
C PHE A 81 -34.34 15.73 -11.77
N ALA A 82 -35.25 15.62 -10.80
CA ALA A 82 -36.69 15.66 -11.05
C ALA A 82 -37.20 17.07 -11.45
N GLY A 83 -36.55 18.12 -10.95
CA GLY A 83 -36.92 19.52 -11.24
C GLY A 83 -36.30 20.11 -12.51
N ASP A 84 -35.14 19.61 -12.96
CA ASP A 84 -34.46 20.06 -14.17
C ASP A 84 -33.84 18.87 -14.95
N PRO A 85 -34.43 18.47 -16.09
CA PRO A 85 -33.91 17.38 -16.94
C PRO A 85 -32.50 17.60 -17.49
N ASN A 86 -32.04 18.87 -17.55
CA ASN A 86 -30.71 19.24 -18.02
C ASN A 86 -29.70 19.40 -16.87
N PHE A 87 -30.12 19.15 -15.63
CA PHE A 87 -29.24 19.22 -14.47
C PHE A 87 -28.00 18.32 -14.65
N LYS A 88 -26.84 18.87 -14.29
CA LYS A 88 -25.57 18.17 -14.23
C LYS A 88 -24.94 18.39 -12.85
N PRO A 89 -24.76 17.35 -12.02
CA PRO A 89 -24.06 17.50 -10.76
C PRO A 89 -22.60 17.86 -11.04
N VAL A 90 -22.04 18.75 -10.20
CA VAL A 90 -20.63 19.09 -10.26
C VAL A 90 -19.85 17.93 -9.65
N LEU A 91 -19.18 17.17 -10.51
CA LEU A 91 -18.26 16.11 -10.08
C LEU A 91 -16.83 16.63 -10.13
N PHE A 92 -16.17 16.69 -8.98
CA PHE A 92 -14.78 17.13 -8.89
C PHE A 92 -13.84 16.01 -9.31
N ARG A 93 -12.83 16.35 -10.12
CA ARG A 93 -11.69 15.45 -10.34
C ARG A 93 -10.77 15.59 -9.15
N GLN A 94 -10.60 14.52 -8.39
CA GLN A 94 -9.62 14.46 -7.33
C GLN A 94 -8.66 13.31 -7.63
N LYS A 95 -7.37 13.61 -7.55
CA LYS A 95 -6.31 12.62 -7.69
C LYS A 95 -5.92 12.19 -6.27
N TRP A 96 -6.32 10.98 -5.91
CA TRP A 96 -6.21 10.43 -4.55
C TRP A 96 -5.07 9.40 -4.39
N ASP A 97 -4.30 9.16 -5.46
CA ASP A 97 -3.36 8.03 -5.58
C ASP A 97 -1.91 8.48 -5.86
N PHE A 98 -1.56 9.72 -5.53
CA PHE A 98 -0.25 10.29 -5.86
C PHE A 98 0.92 9.60 -5.15
N ILE A 99 0.75 9.24 -3.88
CA ILE A 99 1.75 8.52 -3.08
C ILE A 99 1.76 7.05 -3.51
N TYR A 100 0.59 6.43 -3.67
CA TYR A 100 0.48 5.06 -4.16
C TYR A 100 1.21 4.83 -5.47
N GLU A 101 0.99 5.67 -6.49
CA GLU A 101 1.65 5.58 -7.80
C GLU A 101 3.19 5.59 -7.68
N GLN A 102 3.73 6.39 -6.75
CA GLN A 102 5.17 6.48 -6.50
C GLN A 102 5.72 5.27 -5.75
N LEU A 103 4.89 4.63 -4.93
CA LEU A 103 5.28 3.49 -4.10
C LEU A 103 5.02 2.13 -4.74
N VAL A 104 4.43 2.07 -5.94
CA VAL A 104 4.21 0.82 -6.70
C VAL A 104 5.45 -0.10 -6.70
N PRO A 105 6.68 0.39 -6.97
CA PRO A 105 7.87 -0.47 -6.94
C PRO A 105 8.18 -1.11 -5.58
N ASP A 106 7.73 -0.47 -4.50
CA ASP A 106 8.00 -0.87 -3.11
C ASP A 106 6.83 -1.63 -2.46
N LEU A 107 5.67 -1.76 -3.13
CA LEU A 107 4.49 -2.47 -2.61
C LEU A 107 4.78 -3.93 -2.26
N GLY A 108 5.74 -4.55 -2.94
CA GLY A 108 6.20 -5.91 -2.62
C GLY A 108 6.78 -6.07 -1.21
N LEU A 109 7.12 -4.97 -0.53
CA LEU A 109 7.60 -4.98 0.86
C LEU A 109 6.49 -5.22 1.90
N LEU A 110 5.23 -4.98 1.54
CA LEU A 110 4.11 -5.00 2.50
C LEU A 110 3.71 -6.42 2.94
N GLY A 111 3.96 -7.42 2.11
CA GLY A 111 3.45 -8.78 2.31
C GLY A 111 2.04 -8.95 1.72
N PRO A 112 1.65 -10.18 1.33
CA PRO A 112 0.36 -10.44 0.66
C PRO A 112 -0.86 -10.02 1.48
N GLU A 113 -0.81 -10.20 2.79
CA GLU A 113 -1.90 -9.90 3.72
C GLU A 113 -2.25 -8.41 3.78
N ARG A 114 -1.29 -7.52 3.46
CA ARG A 114 -1.47 -6.07 3.44
C ARG A 114 -1.62 -5.53 2.03
N LEU A 115 -0.94 -6.16 1.08
CA LEU A 115 -0.99 -5.77 -0.32
C LEU A 115 -2.40 -5.90 -0.89
N VAL A 116 -3.13 -6.97 -0.55
CA VAL A 116 -4.46 -7.21 -1.11
C VAL A 116 -5.46 -6.10 -0.75
N PRO A 117 -5.65 -5.72 0.53
CA PRO A 117 -6.53 -4.59 0.90
C PRO A 117 -6.11 -3.27 0.26
N VAL A 118 -4.81 -2.97 0.20
CA VAL A 118 -4.28 -1.76 -0.43
C VAL A 118 -4.63 -1.70 -1.91
N VAL A 119 -4.38 -2.79 -2.65
CA VAL A 119 -4.70 -2.86 -4.08
C VAL A 119 -6.20 -2.80 -4.34
N GLN A 120 -7.02 -3.41 -3.46
CA GLN A 120 -8.48 -3.31 -3.56
C GLN A 120 -8.97 -1.86 -3.44
N PHE A 121 -8.48 -1.14 -2.43
CA PHE A 121 -8.79 0.27 -2.21
C PHE A 121 -8.42 1.14 -3.42
N TYR A 122 -7.15 1.13 -3.84
CA TYR A 122 -6.71 1.96 -4.98
C TYR A 122 -7.33 1.52 -6.30
N GLY A 123 -7.63 0.23 -6.48
CA GLY A 123 -8.39 -0.28 -7.61
C GLY A 123 -9.82 0.24 -7.64
N GLN A 124 -10.48 0.35 -6.48
CA GLN A 124 -11.80 0.94 -6.37
C GLN A 124 -11.78 2.46 -6.62
N LEU A 125 -10.76 3.17 -6.15
CA LEU A 125 -10.55 4.60 -6.48
C LEU A 125 -10.39 4.82 -7.98
N ALA A 126 -9.61 3.99 -8.67
CA ALA A 126 -9.45 4.08 -10.11
C ALA A 126 -10.80 3.93 -10.84
N ARG A 127 -11.64 2.98 -10.41
CA ARG A 127 -13.00 2.79 -10.97
C ARG A 127 -13.89 4.01 -10.71
N VAL A 128 -13.83 4.60 -9.52
CA VAL A 128 -14.56 5.84 -9.19
C VAL A 128 -14.11 6.98 -10.09
N SER A 129 -12.79 7.14 -10.32
CA SER A 129 -12.26 8.16 -11.23
C SER A 129 -12.77 7.98 -12.66
N THR A 130 -12.75 6.75 -13.18
CA THR A 130 -13.30 6.46 -14.52
C THR A 130 -14.80 6.78 -14.59
N MET A 131 -15.57 6.42 -13.57
CA MET A 131 -17.00 6.76 -13.51
C MET A 131 -17.24 8.28 -13.50
N ILE A 132 -16.42 9.04 -12.78
CA ILE A 132 -16.48 10.51 -12.79
C ILE A 132 -16.20 11.05 -14.20
N GLU A 133 -15.22 10.50 -14.91
CA GLU A 133 -14.92 10.90 -16.28
C GLU A 133 -16.09 10.63 -17.23
N ASP A 134 -16.70 9.46 -17.12
CA ASP A 134 -17.88 9.07 -17.91
C ASP A 134 -19.08 9.99 -17.62
N MET A 135 -19.34 10.30 -16.35
CA MET A 135 -20.44 11.20 -15.96
C MET A 135 -20.19 12.66 -16.34
N ARG A 136 -18.92 13.07 -16.49
CA ARG A 136 -18.55 14.40 -16.98
C ARG A 136 -18.62 14.52 -18.50
N SER A 137 -18.78 13.41 -19.22
CA SER A 137 -18.91 13.42 -20.67
C SER A 137 -20.17 14.16 -21.13
N ASP A 138 -20.14 14.63 -22.38
CA ASP A 138 -21.28 15.33 -22.95
C ASP A 138 -22.51 14.44 -23.15
N SER A 139 -22.30 13.15 -23.40
CA SER A 139 -23.36 12.16 -23.60
C SER A 139 -24.15 11.91 -22.33
N PHE A 140 -23.49 11.91 -21.15
CA PHE A 140 -24.20 11.84 -19.87
C PHE A 140 -25.21 12.97 -19.71
N GLY A 141 -24.87 14.16 -20.18
CA GLY A 141 -25.72 15.35 -20.09
C GLY A 141 -26.91 15.37 -21.03
N ARG A 142 -26.68 14.99 -22.30
CA ARG A 142 -27.61 15.27 -23.40
C ARG A 142 -28.42 14.05 -23.85
N ASP A 143 -27.87 12.86 -23.70
CA ASP A 143 -28.38 11.68 -24.42
C ASP A 143 -29.09 10.67 -23.50
N LEU A 144 -28.97 10.85 -22.19
CA LEU A 144 -29.56 9.95 -21.19
C LEU A 144 -30.88 10.48 -20.63
N SER A 145 -31.83 9.57 -20.38
CA SER A 145 -33.05 9.90 -19.64
C SER A 145 -32.73 10.26 -18.19
N VAL A 146 -33.64 11.00 -17.54
CA VAL A 146 -33.49 11.41 -16.13
C VAL A 146 -33.36 10.20 -15.22
N GLU A 147 -34.16 9.16 -15.44
CA GLU A 147 -34.12 7.91 -14.68
C GLU A 147 -32.76 7.23 -14.82
N ARG A 148 -32.18 7.25 -16.02
CA ARG A 148 -30.86 6.67 -16.26
C ARG A 148 -29.74 7.49 -15.60
N LYS A 149 -29.83 8.82 -15.62
CA LYS A 149 -28.89 9.71 -14.92
C LYS A 149 -28.94 9.48 -13.40
N GLN A 150 -30.14 9.35 -12.83
CA GLN A 150 -30.34 9.05 -11.41
C GLN A 150 -29.76 7.69 -11.04
N ALA A 151 -30.01 6.65 -11.83
CA ALA A 151 -29.45 5.32 -11.59
C ALA A 151 -27.92 5.32 -11.60
N ILE A 152 -27.29 5.97 -12.59
CA ILE A 152 -25.83 6.09 -12.68
C ILE A 152 -25.27 6.89 -11.49
N TYR A 153 -25.95 7.97 -11.08
CA TYR A 153 -25.52 8.75 -9.92
C TYR A 153 -25.62 7.92 -8.62
N ALA A 154 -26.67 7.13 -8.45
CA ALA A 154 -26.79 6.20 -7.32
C ALA A 154 -25.67 5.14 -7.33
N ASP A 155 -25.35 4.58 -8.49
CA ASP A 155 -24.23 3.64 -8.66
C ASP A 155 -22.89 4.30 -8.28
N TYR A 156 -22.65 5.54 -8.71
CA TYR A 156 -21.48 6.32 -8.32
C TYR A 156 -21.37 6.48 -6.80
N ILE A 157 -22.45 6.87 -6.12
CA ILE A 157 -22.46 6.96 -4.64
C ILE A 157 -22.16 5.61 -4.01
N GLY A 158 -22.73 4.52 -4.54
CA GLY A 158 -22.43 3.16 -4.09
C GLY A 158 -20.95 2.78 -4.25
N MET A 159 -20.32 3.22 -5.34
CA MET A 159 -18.89 3.00 -5.57
C MET A 159 -18.00 3.77 -4.59
N VAL A 160 -18.38 5.00 -4.24
CA VAL A 160 -17.67 5.80 -3.23
C VAL A 160 -17.81 5.20 -1.83
N LEU A 161 -19.02 4.75 -1.46
CA LEU A 161 -19.24 4.06 -0.19
C LEU A 161 -18.40 2.78 -0.09
N ARG A 162 -18.29 2.02 -1.18
CA ARG A 162 -17.40 0.85 -1.24
C ARG A 162 -15.93 1.26 -1.09
N ALA A 163 -15.49 2.34 -1.72
CA ALA A 163 -14.12 2.84 -1.55
C ALA A 163 -13.82 3.18 -0.08
N THR A 164 -14.80 3.70 0.67
CA THR A 164 -14.66 3.97 2.11
C THR A 164 -14.51 2.67 2.93
N GLN A 165 -15.23 1.61 2.55
CA GLN A 165 -15.09 0.29 3.18
C GLN A 165 -13.70 -0.30 2.90
N ASP A 166 -13.25 -0.22 1.64
CA ASP A 166 -11.94 -0.71 1.22
C ASP A 166 -10.81 0.09 1.89
N ALA A 167 -10.99 1.40 2.07
CA ALA A 167 -10.07 2.28 2.82
C ALA A 167 -9.89 1.81 4.27
N CYS A 168 -10.99 1.49 4.96
CA CYS A 168 -10.97 1.00 6.33
C CYS A 168 -10.19 -0.32 6.44
N ALA A 169 -10.42 -1.26 5.52
CA ALA A 169 -9.69 -2.53 5.48
C ALA A 169 -8.20 -2.34 5.19
N ALA A 170 -7.85 -1.44 4.26
CA ALA A 170 -6.46 -1.10 3.96
C ALA A 170 -5.76 -0.44 5.16
N ARG A 171 -6.45 0.45 5.88
CA ARG A 171 -5.95 1.11 7.08
C ARG A 171 -5.66 0.10 8.19
N GLU A 172 -6.59 -0.80 8.47
CA GLU A 172 -6.42 -1.87 9.47
C GLU A 172 -5.21 -2.76 9.14
N ALA A 173 -5.07 -3.15 7.87
CA ALA A 173 -3.95 -3.99 7.43
C ALA A 173 -2.58 -3.29 7.54
N LEU A 174 -2.54 -1.96 7.41
CA LEU A 174 -1.32 -1.16 7.48
C LEU A 174 -0.97 -0.69 8.89
N SER A 175 -1.95 -0.40 9.76
CA SER A 175 -1.69 0.03 11.16
C SER A 175 -0.96 -1.05 11.96
N ASP A 176 -1.25 -2.30 11.65
CA ASP A 176 -0.60 -3.49 12.21
C ASP A 176 0.94 -3.48 12.09
N VAL A 177 1.50 -2.72 11.14
CA VAL A 177 2.96 -2.57 10.93
C VAL A 177 3.57 -1.55 11.87
N ILE A 178 2.82 -0.49 12.16
CA ILE A 178 3.28 0.63 12.98
C ILE A 178 3.23 0.24 14.46
N ASP A 179 2.16 -0.45 14.88
CA ASP A 179 1.96 -0.81 16.29
C ASP A 179 2.87 -1.96 16.77
N LYS A 180 3.43 -2.75 15.84
CA LYS A 180 4.35 -3.87 16.14
C LYS A 180 5.83 -3.52 16.00
N GLY A 181 6.15 -2.28 15.61
CA GLY A 181 7.51 -1.76 15.45
C GLY A 181 8.04 -1.11 16.72
#